data_AF-A0A368KP74-F1
#
_entry.id   AF-A0A368KP74-F1
#
_cell.length_a   1.000
_cell.length_b   1.000
_cell.length_c   1.000
_cell.angle_alpha   90.00
_cell.angle_beta   90.00
_cell.angle_gamma   90.00
#
_symmetry.space_group_name_H-M   'P 1'
#
loop_
_entity.id
_entity.type
_entity.pdbx_description
1 polymer ?
#
loop_
_entity_poly.entity_id
_entity_poly.type
_entity_poly.pdbx_seq_one_letter_code
_entity_poly.pdbx_strand_id
1 'polypeptide(L)'
;MGIHHRKASHPIYSEITRRTTAEDSMRKVGSLLVDCIDRSPWNVRSVPMKLPRFYFSFFGLLVFVALISIGLGVWHWYVAWPAAWAEFYELNQQEPTPELTERYLALVKRYPALAKEPETMHWGAKSGNAKLCRRLWESGAPLNEVSVTDKETPFSIALENDYADVVEFLIEQGVNESMWLRLKYSFMERQPLHIAAEHGNLKICQILVEAGADVNVPRQLDTGKNDPLTLAIRSGNANLVAYLLDQGADHYFPKKVAIRDIAQQIMKRGDPNSITPENADRIIQLLEERYPRY
;
A
#
# COMPACT_ATOMS: atom_id res chain seq x y z
N MET A 1 12.98 23.12 0.55
CA MET A 1 14.23 22.54 0.00
C MET A 1 13.83 21.29 -0.76
N GLY A 2 13.76 21.36 -2.09
CA GLY A 2 13.21 20.27 -2.92
C GLY A 2 14.16 19.08 -2.98
N ILE A 3 13.68 17.91 -2.56
CA ILE A 3 14.45 16.67 -2.65
C ILE A 3 14.23 16.07 -4.04
N HIS A 4 15.26 16.17 -4.87
CA HIS A 4 15.36 15.45 -6.13
C HIS A 4 15.44 13.94 -5.85
N HIS A 5 14.33 13.23 -6.01
CA HIS A 5 14.38 11.78 -6.20
C HIS A 5 14.94 11.48 -7.60
N ARG A 6 16.20 11.05 -7.62
CA ARG A 6 16.89 10.55 -8.80
C ARG A 6 16.14 9.30 -9.29
N LYS A 7 15.46 9.42 -10.44
CA LYS A 7 14.94 8.27 -11.19
C LYS A 7 16.11 7.36 -11.59
N ALA A 8 16.30 6.25 -10.89
CA ALA A 8 17.13 5.16 -11.37
C ALA A 8 16.29 4.34 -12.36
N SER A 9 16.22 4.80 -13.61
CA SER A 9 15.73 3.99 -14.72
C SER A 9 16.72 2.86 -14.96
N HIS A 10 16.37 1.64 -14.54
CA HIS A 10 17.19 0.45 -14.76
C HIS A 10 17.25 0.13 -16.27
N PRO A 11 18.43 0.04 -16.90
CA PRO A 11 18.57 -0.12 -18.36
C PRO A 11 18.07 -1.46 -18.90
N ILE A 12 17.71 -2.41 -18.03
CA ILE A 12 17.20 -3.73 -18.42
C ILE A 12 15.80 -3.62 -19.02
N TYR A 13 14.94 -2.71 -18.53
CA TYR A 13 13.56 -2.58 -18.98
C TYR A 13 13.42 -1.90 -20.35
N SER A 14 14.33 -0.99 -20.71
CA SER A 14 14.37 -0.36 -22.05
C SER A 14 14.92 -1.28 -23.14
N GLU A 15 15.69 -2.30 -22.76
CA GLU A 15 16.26 -3.28 -23.69
C GLU A 15 15.23 -4.37 -24.06
N ILE A 16 14.36 -4.75 -23.11
CA ILE A 16 13.28 -5.73 -23.31
C ILE A 16 12.24 -5.20 -24.31
N THR A 17 11.99 -3.89 -24.35
CA THR A 17 11.06 -3.27 -25.32
C THR A 17 11.65 -3.12 -26.73
N ARG A 18 12.96 -3.33 -26.92
CA ARG A 18 13.65 -3.08 -28.21
C ARG A 18 14.02 -4.31 -29.02
N ARG A 19 13.90 -5.53 -28.50
CA ARG A 19 14.23 -6.74 -29.27
C ARG A 19 12.98 -7.58 -29.53
N THR A 20 12.57 -7.54 -30.80
CA THR A 20 11.46 -8.26 -31.43
C THR A 20 10.10 -7.99 -30.80
N THR A 21 9.29 -7.15 -31.46
CA THR A 21 7.87 -7.05 -31.11
C THR A 21 7.28 -8.46 -31.18
N ALA A 22 6.44 -8.81 -30.21
CA ALA A 22 5.73 -10.09 -30.22
C ALA A 22 4.95 -10.28 -31.54
N GLU A 23 4.57 -9.18 -32.19
CA GLU A 23 3.97 -9.14 -33.53
C GLU A 23 4.89 -9.71 -34.62
N ASP A 24 6.18 -9.38 -34.64
CA ASP A 24 7.13 -9.90 -35.63
C ASP A 24 7.37 -11.40 -35.46
N SER A 25 7.42 -11.87 -34.21
CA SER A 25 7.54 -13.29 -33.88
C SER A 25 6.28 -14.07 -34.26
N MET A 26 5.10 -13.52 -33.96
CA MET A 26 3.80 -14.08 -34.35
C MET A 26 3.61 -14.12 -35.87
N ARG A 27 4.03 -13.09 -36.60
CA ARG A 27 4.03 -13.09 -38.08
C ARG A 27 4.90 -14.20 -38.64
N LYS A 28 6.08 -14.43 -38.06
CA LYS A 28 7.03 -15.45 -38.50
C LYS A 28 6.53 -16.87 -38.20
N VAL A 29 5.88 -17.07 -37.05
CA VAL A 29 5.19 -18.34 -36.73
C VAL A 29 4.00 -18.56 -37.66
N GLY A 30 3.21 -17.52 -37.93
CA GLY A 30 2.11 -17.55 -38.89
C GLY A 30 2.55 -17.94 -40.30
N SER A 31 3.64 -17.34 -40.81
CA SER A 31 4.17 -17.69 -42.13
C SER A 31 4.70 -19.13 -42.19
N LEU A 32 5.34 -19.61 -41.13
CA LEU A 32 5.84 -20.99 -41.06
C LEU A 32 4.70 -22.03 -41.00
N LEU A 33 3.59 -21.71 -40.35
CA LEU A 33 2.40 -22.56 -40.33
C LEU A 33 1.74 -22.64 -41.71
N VAL A 34 1.63 -21.52 -42.43
CA VAL A 34 1.11 -21.50 -43.82
C VAL A 34 2.02 -22.32 -44.74
N ASP A 35 3.35 -22.13 -44.65
CA ASP A 35 4.33 -22.91 -45.42
C ASP A 35 4.27 -24.42 -45.11
N CYS A 36 4.03 -24.81 -43.86
CA CYS A 36 3.88 -26.21 -43.46
C CYS A 36 2.58 -26.84 -44.00
N ILE A 37 1.50 -26.06 -44.09
CA ILE A 37 0.23 -26.51 -44.68
C ILE A 37 0.41 -26.73 -46.19
N ASP A 38 1.08 -25.80 -46.87
CA ASP A 38 1.29 -25.87 -48.33
C ASP A 38 2.29 -26.98 -48.74
N ARG A 39 3.23 -27.34 -47.86
CA ARG A 39 4.19 -28.44 -48.09
C ARG A 39 3.74 -29.78 -47.52
N SER A 40 2.58 -29.85 -46.88
CA SER A 40 2.05 -31.10 -46.34
C SER A 40 1.80 -32.10 -47.48
N PRO A 41 2.20 -33.38 -47.36
CA PRO A 41 1.99 -34.41 -48.40
C PRO A 41 0.51 -34.69 -48.69
N TRP A 42 -0.40 -34.09 -47.91
CA TRP A 42 -1.84 -34.08 -48.09
C TRP A 42 -2.31 -32.85 -48.87
N ASN A 43 -1.69 -32.56 -50.00
CA ASN A 43 -2.19 -31.53 -50.91
C ASN A 43 -3.61 -31.93 -51.35
N VAL A 44 -4.63 -31.27 -50.78
CA VAL A 44 -6.05 -31.68 -50.82
C VAL A 44 -6.66 -31.62 -52.23
N ARG A 45 -5.84 -31.34 -53.25
CA ARG A 45 -6.26 -31.29 -54.67
C ARG A 45 -6.16 -32.62 -55.41
N SER A 46 -5.61 -33.70 -54.85
CA SER A 46 -5.39 -34.93 -55.64
C SER A 46 -5.57 -36.29 -54.94
N VAL A 47 -6.28 -36.40 -53.81
CA VAL A 47 -6.55 -37.71 -53.16
C VAL A 47 -8.03 -38.12 -53.31
N PRO A 48 -8.37 -39.21 -54.02
CA PRO A 48 -9.74 -39.70 -54.11
C PRO A 48 -10.05 -40.61 -52.90
N MET A 49 -10.24 -40.02 -51.71
CA MET A 49 -10.83 -40.75 -50.58
C MET A 49 -12.33 -40.47 -50.50
N LYS A 50 -13.15 -41.50 -50.79
CA LYS A 50 -14.58 -41.51 -50.49
C LYS A 50 -14.80 -41.70 -48.98
N LEU A 51 -14.51 -40.67 -48.19
CA LEU A 51 -15.04 -40.53 -46.84
C LEU A 51 -16.18 -39.50 -46.87
N PRO A 52 -17.29 -39.69 -46.13
CA PRO A 52 -18.40 -38.74 -46.15
C PRO A 52 -17.87 -37.36 -45.80
N ARG A 53 -18.11 -36.36 -46.68
CA ARG A 53 -17.64 -34.97 -46.54
C ARG A 53 -17.93 -34.35 -45.17
N PHE A 54 -18.91 -34.87 -44.44
CA PHE A 54 -19.24 -34.49 -43.06
C PHE A 54 -18.14 -34.79 -42.04
N TYR A 55 -17.41 -35.90 -42.15
CA TYR A 55 -16.42 -36.31 -41.14
C TYR A 55 -15.16 -35.43 -41.16
N PHE A 56 -14.71 -35.01 -42.34
CA PHE A 56 -13.57 -34.09 -42.47
C PHE A 56 -13.89 -32.68 -41.97
N SER A 57 -15.13 -32.23 -42.14
CA SER A 57 -15.54 -30.90 -41.68
C SER A 57 -15.63 -30.82 -40.15
N PHE A 58 -16.09 -31.87 -39.48
CA PHE A 58 -16.21 -31.89 -38.02
C PHE A 58 -14.84 -32.05 -37.33
N PHE A 59 -13.99 -32.95 -37.84
CA PHE A 59 -12.65 -33.14 -37.29
C PHE A 59 -11.72 -31.94 -37.57
N GLY A 60 -11.83 -31.34 -38.76
CA GLY A 60 -11.14 -30.10 -39.10
C GLY A 60 -11.58 -28.93 -38.21
N LEU A 61 -12.88 -28.81 -37.91
CA LEU A 61 -13.39 -27.80 -36.98
C LEU A 61 -12.88 -28.03 -35.55
N LEU A 62 -12.83 -29.28 -35.07
CA LEU A 62 -12.29 -29.61 -33.75
C LEU A 62 -10.80 -29.27 -33.63
N VAL A 63 -9.99 -29.60 -34.63
CA VAL A 63 -8.56 -29.25 -34.65
C VAL A 63 -8.37 -27.73 -34.74
N PHE A 64 -9.16 -27.04 -35.55
CA PHE A 64 -9.12 -25.58 -35.64
C PHE A 64 -9.51 -24.88 -34.33
N VAL A 65 -10.58 -25.35 -33.67
CA VAL A 65 -11.00 -24.86 -32.35
C VAL A 65 -9.93 -25.17 -31.30
N ALA A 66 -9.29 -26.34 -31.35
CA ALA A 66 -8.21 -26.70 -30.45
C ALA A 66 -6.96 -25.82 -30.66
N LEU A 67 -6.57 -25.56 -31.91
CA LEU A 67 -5.45 -24.67 -32.23
C LEU A 67 -5.72 -23.21 -31.88
N ILE A 68 -6.97 -22.74 -32.05
CA ILE A 68 -7.39 -21.42 -31.55
C ILE A 68 -7.37 -21.41 -30.02
N SER A 69 -7.82 -22.47 -29.35
CA SER A 69 -7.81 -22.55 -27.89
C SER A 69 -6.38 -22.58 -27.35
N ILE A 70 -5.47 -23.28 -28.01
CA ILE A 70 -4.04 -23.29 -27.70
C ILE A 70 -3.43 -21.92 -28.01
N GLY A 71 -3.76 -21.30 -29.15
CA GLY A 71 -3.27 -19.98 -29.53
C GLY A 71 -3.75 -18.87 -28.60
N LEU A 72 -5.03 -18.89 -28.19
CA LEU A 72 -5.60 -18.00 -27.19
C LEU A 72 -5.01 -18.27 -25.81
N GLY A 73 -4.77 -19.53 -25.45
CA GLY A 73 -4.06 -19.90 -24.24
C GLY A 73 -2.63 -19.37 -24.23
N VAL A 74 -1.87 -19.60 -25.30
CA VAL A 74 -0.50 -19.09 -25.47
C VAL A 74 -0.49 -17.56 -25.47
N TRP A 75 -1.44 -16.90 -26.13
CA TRP A 75 -1.56 -15.44 -26.10
C TRP A 75 -1.86 -14.91 -24.70
N HIS A 76 -2.76 -15.57 -23.98
CA HIS A 76 -3.10 -15.18 -22.61
C HIS A 76 -1.91 -15.35 -21.67
N TRP A 77 -1.09 -16.39 -21.84
CA TRP A 77 0.07 -16.69 -20.97
C TRP A 77 1.35 -15.94 -21.35
N TYR A 78 1.63 -15.74 -22.63
CA TYR A 78 2.90 -15.16 -23.10
C TYR A 78 2.80 -13.67 -23.47
N VAL A 79 1.60 -13.13 -23.72
CA VAL A 79 1.43 -11.73 -24.15
C VAL A 79 0.55 -10.94 -23.19
N ALA A 80 -0.67 -11.41 -22.91
CA ALA A 80 -1.60 -10.66 -22.07
C ALA A 80 -1.18 -10.67 -20.58
N TRP A 81 -0.66 -11.80 -20.09
CA TRP A 81 -0.22 -11.93 -18.70
C TRP A 81 0.97 -11.00 -18.38
N PRO A 82 2.08 -10.98 -19.15
CA PRO A 82 3.17 -10.04 -18.86
C PRO A 82 2.75 -8.57 -19.01
N ALA A 83 1.87 -8.25 -19.96
CA ALA A 83 1.38 -6.89 -20.15
C ALA A 83 0.54 -6.40 -18.96
N ALA A 84 -0.32 -7.25 -18.40
CA ALA A 84 -1.13 -6.93 -17.23
C ALA A 84 -0.26 -6.63 -16.00
N TRP A 85 0.80 -7.40 -15.78
CA TRP A 85 1.75 -7.16 -14.70
C TRP A 85 2.58 -5.90 -14.93
N ALA A 86 2.99 -5.62 -16.17
CA ALA A 86 3.68 -4.38 -16.51
C ALA A 86 2.82 -3.15 -16.21
N GLU A 87 1.54 -3.17 -16.62
CA GLU A 87 0.59 -2.11 -16.31
C GLU A 87 0.35 -1.99 -14.80
N PHE A 88 0.19 -3.10 -14.09
CA PHE A 88 0.05 -3.13 -12.63
C PHE A 88 1.22 -2.45 -11.92
N TYR A 89 2.46 -2.80 -12.27
CA TYR A 89 3.64 -2.18 -11.68
C TYR A 89 3.83 -0.72 -12.09
N GLU A 90 3.44 -0.33 -13.30
CA GLU A 90 3.47 1.06 -13.74
C GLU A 90 2.47 1.92 -12.95
N LEU A 91 1.27 1.39 -12.67
CA LEU A 91 0.27 2.08 -11.85
C LEU A 91 0.72 2.19 -10.38
N ASN A 92 1.35 1.14 -9.83
CA ASN A 92 1.86 1.16 -8.45
C ASN A 92 3.01 2.16 -8.22
N GLN A 93 3.66 2.64 -9.28
CA GLN A 93 4.69 3.69 -9.21
C GLN A 93 4.10 5.10 -9.24
N GLN A 94 2.81 5.24 -9.53
CA GLN A 94 2.12 6.52 -9.62
C GLN A 94 1.32 6.79 -8.35
N GLU A 95 1.18 8.07 -8.02
CA GLU A 95 0.28 8.48 -6.95
C GLU A 95 -1.17 8.18 -7.36
N PRO A 96 -1.97 7.62 -6.45
CA PRO A 96 -3.36 7.25 -6.73
C PRO A 96 -4.25 8.48 -6.96
N THR A 97 -4.66 8.70 -8.21
CA THR A 97 -5.71 9.65 -8.58
C THR A 97 -7.05 8.93 -8.79
N PRO A 98 -8.20 9.64 -8.78
CA PRO A 98 -9.50 9.03 -9.04
C PRO A 98 -9.56 8.30 -10.40
N GLU A 99 -8.93 8.83 -11.44
CA GLU A 99 -8.89 8.22 -12.77
C GLU A 99 -8.05 6.93 -12.77
N LEU A 100 -6.88 6.97 -12.14
CA LEU A 100 -6.01 5.80 -12.00
C LEU A 100 -6.66 4.73 -11.13
N THR A 101 -7.47 5.12 -10.14
CA THR A 101 -8.19 4.22 -9.24
C THR A 101 -9.17 3.33 -10.00
N GLU A 102 -10.00 3.90 -10.87
CA GLU A 102 -10.93 3.10 -11.66
C GLU A 102 -10.20 2.24 -12.70
N ARG A 103 -9.11 2.72 -13.29
CA ARG A 103 -8.26 1.91 -14.18
C ARG A 103 -7.64 0.73 -13.44
N TYR A 104 -7.12 0.97 -12.23
CA TYR A 104 -6.52 -0.04 -11.38
C TYR A 104 -7.53 -1.11 -10.99
N LEU A 105 -8.72 -0.70 -10.56
CA LEU A 105 -9.81 -1.61 -10.20
C LEU A 105 -10.32 -2.43 -11.39
N ALA A 106 -10.40 -1.81 -12.58
CA ALA A 106 -10.74 -2.53 -13.81
C ALA A 106 -9.68 -3.58 -14.15
N LEU A 107 -8.39 -3.26 -13.96
CA LEU A 107 -7.27 -4.18 -14.18
C LEU A 107 -7.32 -5.36 -13.19
N VAL A 108 -7.46 -5.09 -11.90
CA VAL A 108 -7.55 -6.11 -10.83
C VAL A 108 -8.79 -6.99 -11.02
N LYS A 109 -9.93 -6.41 -11.41
CA LYS A 109 -11.15 -7.17 -11.73
C LYS A 109 -10.96 -8.10 -12.93
N ARG A 110 -10.20 -7.66 -13.95
CA ARG A 110 -9.89 -8.46 -15.14
C ARG A 110 -8.89 -9.58 -14.82
N TYR A 111 -7.95 -9.34 -13.93
CA TYR A 111 -6.90 -10.29 -13.54
C TYR A 111 -6.84 -10.47 -12.01
N PRO A 112 -7.67 -11.36 -11.43
CA PRO A 112 -7.77 -11.54 -9.98
C PRO A 112 -6.48 -12.00 -9.29
N ALA A 113 -5.50 -12.52 -10.04
CA ALA A 113 -4.18 -12.84 -9.50
C ALA A 113 -3.48 -11.57 -8.98
N LEU A 114 -3.62 -10.44 -9.68
CA LEU A 114 -3.04 -9.16 -9.28
C LEU A 114 -3.63 -8.66 -7.96
N ALA A 115 -4.91 -8.96 -7.68
CA ALA A 115 -5.54 -8.57 -6.43
C ALA A 115 -4.76 -9.08 -5.21
N LYS A 116 -4.21 -10.29 -5.30
CA LYS A 116 -3.51 -10.98 -4.21
C LYS A 116 -2.09 -10.51 -3.99
N GLU A 117 -1.56 -9.66 -4.87
CA GLU A 117 -0.23 -9.09 -4.70
C GLU A 117 -0.21 -8.13 -3.51
N PRO A 118 0.85 -8.15 -2.67
CA PRO A 118 1.02 -7.23 -1.57
C PRO A 118 0.79 -5.78 -1.97
N GLU A 119 1.37 -5.37 -3.10
CA GLU A 119 1.34 -4.00 -3.60
C GLU A 119 -0.09 -3.44 -3.78
N THR A 120 -1.07 -4.31 -4.01
CA THR A 120 -2.48 -3.93 -4.18
C THR A 120 -3.01 -3.17 -2.97
N MET A 121 -2.86 -3.72 -1.77
CA MET A 121 -3.36 -3.06 -0.56
C MET A 121 -2.50 -1.84 -0.19
N HIS A 122 -1.19 -1.87 -0.47
CA HIS A 122 -0.31 -0.72 -0.26
C HIS A 122 -0.71 0.47 -1.14
N TRP A 123 -1.08 0.24 -2.41
CA TRP A 123 -1.57 1.29 -3.29
C TRP A 123 -2.89 1.89 -2.79
N GLY A 124 -3.79 1.05 -2.29
CA GLY A 124 -4.99 1.48 -1.58
C GLY A 124 -4.66 2.38 -0.38
N ALA A 125 -3.71 1.97 0.47
CA ALA A 125 -3.29 2.77 1.62
C ALA A 125 -2.62 4.10 1.24
N LYS A 126 -1.78 4.11 0.19
CA LYS A 126 -1.16 5.33 -0.37
C LYS A 126 -2.20 6.34 -0.87
N SER A 127 -3.41 5.89 -1.19
CA SER A 127 -4.50 6.77 -1.67
C SER A 127 -5.25 7.50 -0.57
N GLY A 128 -5.13 7.07 0.68
CA GLY A 128 -5.97 7.56 1.78
C GLY A 128 -7.46 7.27 1.61
N ASN A 129 -7.85 6.46 0.63
CA ASN A 129 -9.26 6.17 0.34
C ASN A 129 -9.68 4.82 0.95
N ALA A 130 -10.36 4.87 2.09
CA ALA A 130 -10.87 3.68 2.77
C ALA A 130 -11.87 2.88 1.93
N LYS A 131 -12.65 3.53 1.05
CA LYS A 131 -13.57 2.83 0.13
C LYS A 131 -12.82 2.02 -0.91
N LEU A 132 -11.70 2.55 -1.42
CA LEU A 132 -10.83 1.80 -2.32
C LEU A 132 -10.22 0.60 -1.59
N CYS A 133 -9.68 0.81 -0.39
CA CYS A 133 -9.13 -0.25 0.45
C CYS A 133 -10.14 -1.39 0.66
N ARG A 134 -11.40 -1.05 0.95
CA ARG A 134 -12.50 -2.02 1.10
C ARG A 134 -12.74 -2.83 -0.18
N ARG A 135 -12.80 -2.18 -1.35
CA ARG A 135 -12.98 -2.87 -2.64
C ARG A 135 -11.81 -3.79 -2.97
N LEU A 136 -10.59 -3.38 -2.66
CA LEU A 136 -9.38 -4.20 -2.88
C LEU A 136 -9.34 -5.40 -1.93
N TRP A 137 -9.71 -5.20 -0.66
CA TRP A 137 -9.87 -6.26 0.32
C TRP A 137 -10.91 -7.30 -0.13
N GLU A 138 -12.09 -6.86 -0.56
CA GLU A 138 -13.14 -7.72 -1.13
C GLU A 138 -12.65 -8.49 -2.37
N SER A 139 -11.65 -7.96 -3.09
CA SER A 139 -11.02 -8.63 -4.23
C SER A 139 -9.92 -9.62 -3.84
N GLY A 140 -9.58 -9.74 -2.56
CA GLY A 140 -8.59 -10.67 -2.01
C GLY A 140 -7.19 -10.08 -1.79
N ALA A 141 -7.07 -8.75 -1.68
CA ALA A 141 -5.79 -8.11 -1.39
C ALA A 141 -5.30 -8.41 0.04
N PRO A 142 -4.01 -8.71 0.25
CA PRO A 142 -3.50 -9.01 1.58
C PRO A 142 -3.36 -7.73 2.43
N LEU A 143 -3.83 -7.75 3.68
CA LEU A 143 -3.82 -6.58 4.58
C LEU A 143 -2.47 -6.32 5.27
N ASN A 144 -1.71 -7.38 5.53
CA ASN A 144 -0.60 -7.38 6.49
C ASN A 144 0.76 -7.64 5.88
N GLU A 145 0.79 -7.91 4.56
CA GLU A 145 2.04 -8.18 3.88
C GLU A 145 2.87 -6.91 3.79
N VAL A 146 4.19 -7.09 3.79
CA VAL A 146 5.11 -5.97 3.59
C VAL A 146 5.32 -5.71 2.11
N SER A 147 5.44 -4.45 1.72
CA SER A 147 5.76 -4.09 0.34
C SER A 147 7.14 -4.61 -0.04
N VAL A 148 7.29 -5.06 -1.29
CA VAL A 148 8.59 -5.53 -1.78
C VAL A 148 9.59 -4.37 -1.90
N THR A 149 9.10 -3.16 -2.20
CA THR A 149 9.91 -1.96 -2.46
C THR A 149 10.39 -1.29 -1.18
N ASP A 150 9.45 -0.92 -0.32
CA ASP A 150 9.67 0.01 0.79
C ASP A 150 9.71 -0.73 2.14
N LYS A 151 9.30 -2.01 2.13
CA LYS A 151 9.18 -2.88 3.33
C LYS A 151 8.30 -2.27 4.41
N GLU A 152 7.30 -1.53 3.96
CA GLU A 152 6.24 -0.93 4.76
C GLU A 152 5.04 -1.87 4.77
N THR A 153 4.12 -1.68 5.70
CA THR A 153 2.81 -2.34 5.68
C THR A 153 1.77 -1.34 5.20
N PRO A 154 0.60 -1.76 4.68
CA PRO A 154 -0.47 -0.82 4.33
C PRO A 154 -0.87 0.05 5.53
N PHE A 155 -0.84 -0.53 6.72
CA PHE A 155 -1.11 0.15 7.97
C PHE A 155 -0.08 1.23 8.31
N SER A 156 1.22 0.96 8.13
CA SER A 156 2.26 1.96 8.37
C SER A 156 2.16 3.13 7.40
N ILE A 157 1.84 2.88 6.13
CA ILE A 157 1.61 3.93 5.14
C ILE A 157 0.44 4.82 5.57
N ALA A 158 -0.67 4.23 5.98
CA ALA A 158 -1.86 4.98 6.40
C ALA A 158 -1.59 5.84 7.64
N LEU A 159 -0.80 5.34 8.60
CA LEU A 159 -0.42 6.08 9.79
C LEU A 159 0.53 7.25 9.51
N GLU A 160 1.60 7.02 8.75
CA GLU A 160 2.59 8.05 8.42
C GLU A 160 1.98 9.20 7.60
N ASN A 161 0.88 8.94 6.89
CA ASN A 161 0.13 9.94 6.10
C ASN A 161 -1.15 10.44 6.78
N ASP A 162 -1.38 10.11 8.06
CA ASP A 162 -2.53 10.58 8.84
C ASP A 162 -3.92 10.21 8.29
N TYR A 163 -4.02 9.12 7.53
CA TYR A 163 -5.26 8.63 6.93
C TYR A 163 -6.13 7.84 7.93
N ALA A 164 -6.79 8.57 8.84
CA ALA A 164 -7.61 8.01 9.91
C ALA A 164 -8.65 6.98 9.44
N ASP A 165 -9.37 7.26 8.35
CA ASP A 165 -10.39 6.35 7.82
C ASP A 165 -9.80 5.02 7.32
N VAL A 166 -8.58 5.05 6.76
CA VAL A 166 -7.88 3.84 6.31
C VAL A 166 -7.34 3.07 7.52
N VAL A 167 -6.82 3.77 8.54
CA VAL A 167 -6.38 3.15 9.80
C VAL A 167 -7.54 2.45 10.50
N GLU A 168 -8.70 3.11 10.62
CA GLU A 168 -9.93 2.55 11.19
C GLU A 168 -10.34 1.28 10.43
N PHE A 169 -10.44 1.36 9.10
CA PHE A 169 -10.76 0.20 8.25
C PHE A 169 -9.80 -0.97 8.47
N LEU A 170 -8.48 -0.71 8.49
CA LEU A 170 -7.48 -1.76 8.65
C LEU A 170 -7.59 -2.46 10.00
N ILE A 171 -7.84 -1.71 11.08
CA ILE A 171 -8.05 -2.27 12.43
C ILE A 171 -9.34 -3.11 12.46
N GLU A 172 -10.44 -2.60 11.89
CA GLU A 172 -11.71 -3.35 11.79
C GLU A 172 -11.55 -4.72 11.09
N GLN A 173 -10.66 -4.80 10.08
CA GLN A 173 -10.41 -6.05 9.35
C GLN A 173 -9.44 -7.01 10.06
N GLY A 174 -8.97 -6.69 11.27
CA GLY A 174 -8.17 -7.59 12.11
C GLY A 174 -6.67 -7.31 12.12
N VAL A 175 -6.25 -6.07 11.86
CA VAL A 175 -4.90 -5.62 12.23
C VAL A 175 -4.84 -5.44 13.76
N ASN A 176 -4.34 -6.46 14.46
CA ASN A 176 -4.30 -6.51 15.93
C ASN A 176 -2.98 -6.01 16.52
N GLU A 177 -2.96 -5.67 17.83
CA GLU A 177 -1.79 -5.25 18.63
C GLU A 177 -0.45 -5.89 18.27
N SER A 178 -0.41 -7.22 18.18
CA SER A 178 0.81 -7.96 17.86
C SER A 178 1.31 -7.78 16.42
N MET A 179 0.47 -7.27 15.51
CA MET A 179 0.71 -7.21 14.06
C MET A 179 1.21 -5.83 13.58
N TRP A 180 0.74 -4.70 14.15
CA TRP A 180 1.29 -3.37 13.81
C TRP A 180 2.63 -3.07 14.51
N LEU A 181 3.09 -3.92 15.42
CA LEU A 181 4.45 -3.88 16.02
C LEU A 181 5.58 -4.28 15.04
N ARG A 182 5.25 -4.74 13.82
CA ARG A 182 6.24 -5.00 12.75
C ARG A 182 6.55 -3.76 11.91
N LEU A 183 6.56 -2.57 12.52
CA LEU A 183 7.26 -1.40 11.97
C LEU A 183 8.78 -1.65 12.01
N LYS A 184 9.25 -2.56 11.14
CA LYS A 184 10.60 -3.14 11.14
C LYS A 184 11.71 -2.10 10.86
N TYR A 185 11.37 -0.85 10.53
CA TYR A 185 12.32 0.16 10.07
C TYR A 185 12.55 1.36 10.99
N SER A 186 11.96 1.43 12.18
CA SER A 186 12.50 2.33 13.19
C SER A 186 13.38 1.51 14.13
N PHE A 187 14.68 1.76 14.15
CA PHE A 187 15.69 1.24 15.10
C PHE A 187 15.37 1.54 16.59
N MET A 188 14.13 1.90 16.91
CA MET A 188 13.72 2.62 18.11
C MET A 188 12.34 2.20 18.62
N GLU A 189 11.83 1.01 18.25
CA GLU A 189 10.58 0.45 18.80
C GLU A 189 9.41 1.45 18.82
N ARG A 190 9.21 2.18 17.71
CA ARG A 190 8.08 3.12 17.62
C ARG A 190 6.78 2.32 17.55
N GLN A 191 6.02 2.32 18.63
CA GLN A 191 4.64 1.88 18.56
C GLN A 191 3.77 2.95 17.91
N PRO A 192 2.71 2.60 17.17
CA PRO A 192 2.03 3.61 16.37
C PRO A 192 1.23 4.67 17.14
N LEU A 193 0.90 4.44 18.41
CA LEU A 193 0.39 5.51 19.26
C LEU A 193 1.41 6.66 19.43
N HIS A 194 2.72 6.36 19.41
CA HIS A 194 3.76 7.40 19.39
C HIS A 194 3.74 8.23 18.11
N ILE A 195 3.53 7.59 16.95
CA ILE A 195 3.51 8.26 15.65
C ILE A 195 2.30 9.19 15.59
N ALA A 196 1.11 8.66 15.92
CA ALA A 196 -0.13 9.43 15.95
C ALA A 196 -0.05 10.61 16.95
N ALA A 197 0.59 10.41 18.11
CA ALA A 197 0.76 11.45 19.11
C ALA A 197 1.75 12.55 18.70
N GLU A 198 2.85 12.17 18.04
CA GLU A 198 3.84 13.10 17.48
C GLU A 198 3.25 13.95 16.37
N HIS A 199 2.39 13.38 15.53
CA HIS A 199 1.65 14.12 14.49
C HIS A 199 0.49 14.95 15.07
N GLY A 200 0.12 14.72 16.33
CA GLY A 200 -1.01 15.39 16.98
C GLY A 200 -2.37 14.95 16.42
N ASN A 201 -2.46 13.75 15.82
CA ASN A 201 -3.69 13.27 15.20
C ASN A 201 -4.62 12.61 16.24
N LEU A 202 -5.56 13.41 16.77
CA LEU A 202 -6.51 12.96 17.79
C LEU A 202 -7.34 11.76 17.33
N LYS A 203 -7.85 11.77 16.10
CA LYS A 203 -8.75 10.71 15.61
C LYS A 203 -8.03 9.37 15.50
N ILE A 204 -6.79 9.35 15.00
CA ILE A 204 -5.97 8.14 14.99
C ILE A 204 -5.67 7.67 16.41
N CYS A 205 -5.31 8.57 17.33
CA CYS A 205 -5.07 8.20 18.72
C CYS A 205 -6.30 7.56 19.37
N GLN A 206 -7.49 8.10 19.12
CA GLN A 206 -8.75 7.51 19.60
C GLN A 206 -8.95 6.09 19.08
N ILE A 207 -8.84 5.90 17.76
CA ILE A 207 -8.98 4.58 17.11
C ILE A 207 -7.98 3.58 17.72
N LEU A 208 -6.72 3.99 17.92
CA LEU A 208 -5.69 3.11 18.46
C LEU A 208 -5.95 2.72 19.92
N VAL A 209 -6.36 3.68 20.77
CA VAL A 209 -6.68 3.40 22.18
C VAL A 209 -7.93 2.51 22.29
N GLU A 210 -8.95 2.76 21.47
CA GLU A 210 -10.15 1.91 21.38
C GLU A 210 -9.81 0.48 20.90
N ALA A 211 -8.79 0.35 20.05
CA ALA A 211 -8.24 -0.94 19.61
C ALA A 211 -7.37 -1.65 20.67
N GLY A 212 -7.19 -1.06 21.86
CA GLY A 212 -6.45 -1.64 22.98
C GLY A 212 -4.98 -1.22 23.07
N ALA A 213 -4.55 -0.18 22.35
CA ALA A 213 -3.18 0.33 22.49
C ALA A 213 -2.90 0.81 23.92
N ASP A 214 -1.77 0.39 24.48
CA ASP A 214 -1.31 0.88 25.78
C ASP A 214 -0.90 2.37 25.68
N VAL A 215 -1.57 3.20 26.49
CA VAL A 215 -1.37 4.66 26.54
C VAL A 215 -0.06 5.06 27.21
N ASN A 216 0.55 4.17 27.98
CA ASN A 216 1.73 4.43 28.81
C ASN A 216 3.00 3.76 28.27
N VAL A 217 3.00 3.37 27.00
CA VAL A 217 4.13 2.65 26.43
C VAL A 217 5.39 3.51 26.50
N PRO A 218 6.45 3.06 27.18
CA PRO A 218 7.68 3.82 27.25
C PRO A 218 8.53 3.55 25.99
N ARG A 219 8.91 4.62 25.27
CA ARG A 219 9.96 4.54 24.27
C ARG A 219 11.27 5.09 24.83
N GLN A 220 12.29 4.25 24.93
CA GLN A 220 13.63 4.67 25.32
C GLN A 220 14.37 5.24 24.10
N LEU A 221 14.70 6.53 24.13
CA LEU A 221 15.53 7.19 23.11
C LEU A 221 16.79 7.78 23.74
N ASP A 222 17.77 8.08 22.91
CA ASP A 222 18.96 8.84 23.31
C ASP A 222 18.62 10.21 23.91
N THR A 223 17.44 10.76 23.56
CA THR A 223 16.92 12.04 24.07
C THR A 223 16.09 11.93 25.35
N GLY A 224 15.90 10.72 25.89
CA GLY A 224 15.08 10.45 27.07
C GLY A 224 13.98 9.41 26.80
N LYS A 225 13.14 9.17 27.81
CA LYS A 225 11.91 8.41 27.62
C LYS A 225 10.86 9.32 27.00
N ASN A 226 10.35 8.97 25.83
CA ASN A 226 9.19 9.65 25.24
C ASN A 226 8.01 8.69 25.34
N ASP A 227 7.06 8.99 26.22
CA ASP A 227 5.74 8.36 26.23
C ASP A 227 4.81 9.06 25.22
N PRO A 228 3.67 8.45 24.83
CA PRO A 228 2.70 9.07 23.94
C PRO A 228 2.22 10.45 24.41
N LEU A 229 2.08 10.64 25.73
CA LEU A 229 1.68 11.91 26.33
C LEU A 229 2.73 13.03 26.08
N THR A 230 4.02 12.75 26.27
CA THR A 230 5.11 13.69 25.96
C THR A 230 5.10 14.08 24.49
N LEU A 231 4.85 13.13 23.59
CA LEU A 231 4.78 13.40 22.15
C LEU A 231 3.55 14.26 21.80
N ALA A 232 2.41 14.01 22.42
CA ALA A 232 1.20 14.84 22.27
C ALA A 232 1.39 16.28 22.81
N ILE A 233 2.12 16.44 23.92
CA ILE A 233 2.49 17.77 24.43
C ILE A 233 3.39 18.50 23.41
N ARG A 234 4.33 17.78 22.79
CA ARG A 234 5.25 18.32 21.78
C ARG A 234 4.59 18.65 20.46
N SER A 235 3.50 17.98 20.10
CA SER A 235 2.67 18.34 18.93
C SER A 235 1.80 19.57 19.20
N GLY A 236 1.50 19.83 20.48
CA GLY A 236 0.75 20.99 20.95
C GLY A 236 -0.75 20.91 20.71
N ASN A 237 -1.26 19.71 20.43
CA ASN A 237 -2.69 19.47 20.36
C ASN A 237 -3.27 19.30 21.77
N ALA A 238 -3.82 20.38 22.34
CA ALA A 238 -4.40 20.38 23.68
C ALA A 238 -5.55 19.36 23.85
N ASN A 239 -6.34 19.13 22.80
CA ASN A 239 -7.44 18.15 22.84
C ASN A 239 -6.91 16.72 22.92
N LEU A 240 -5.81 16.43 22.22
CA LEU A 240 -5.14 15.13 22.32
C LEU A 240 -4.54 14.91 23.71
N VAL A 241 -3.91 15.94 24.29
CA VAL A 241 -3.38 15.87 25.66
C VAL A 241 -4.51 15.58 26.64
N ALA A 242 -5.62 16.32 26.57
CA ALA A 242 -6.79 16.07 27.41
C ALA A 242 -7.30 14.63 27.26
N TYR A 243 -7.46 14.16 26.02
CA TYR A 243 -7.90 12.80 25.74
C TYR A 243 -6.98 11.74 26.36
N LEU A 244 -5.67 11.83 26.16
CA LEU A 244 -4.72 10.87 26.73
C LEU A 244 -4.73 10.88 28.27
N LEU A 245 -4.85 12.05 28.90
CA LEU A 245 -4.97 12.16 30.36
C LEU A 245 -6.25 11.51 30.89
N ASP A 246 -7.37 11.66 30.17
CA ASP A 246 -8.65 11.02 30.50
C ASP A 246 -8.58 9.50 30.35
N GLN A 247 -7.81 9.00 29.38
CA GLN A 247 -7.54 7.57 29.20
C GLN A 247 -6.52 7.00 30.20
N GLY A 248 -6.06 7.81 31.17
CA GLY A 248 -5.16 7.36 32.23
C GLY A 248 -3.68 7.34 31.82
N ALA A 249 -3.28 8.15 30.84
CA ALA A 249 -1.87 8.38 30.57
C ALA A 249 -1.20 9.01 31.80
N ASP A 250 -0.23 8.29 32.36
CA ASP A 250 0.62 8.74 33.45
C ASP A 250 1.99 9.13 32.89
N HIS A 251 2.48 10.27 33.37
CA HIS A 251 3.69 10.84 32.86
C HIS A 251 4.91 10.30 33.63
N TYR A 252 5.86 9.64 32.95
CA TYR A 252 7.18 9.37 33.56
C TYR A 252 8.08 10.61 33.46
N PHE A 253 7.78 11.67 34.23
CA PHE A 253 8.59 12.88 34.23
C PHE A 253 9.79 12.63 35.16
N PRO A 254 11.05 12.80 34.72
CA PRO A 254 12.12 13.00 35.67
C PRO A 254 11.79 14.27 36.47
N LYS A 255 11.61 14.12 37.80
CA LYS A 255 11.13 15.08 38.83
C LYS A 255 11.87 16.44 38.91
N LYS A 256 12.24 17.09 37.81
CA LYS A 256 13.14 18.25 37.81
C LYS A 256 12.97 19.26 36.67
N VAL A 257 12.25 18.94 35.59
CA VAL A 257 11.95 19.90 34.52
C VAL A 257 10.50 20.33 34.67
N ALA A 258 10.23 21.61 34.91
CA ALA A 258 8.88 22.10 35.06
C ALA A 258 8.13 21.93 33.73
N ILE A 259 6.86 21.52 33.77
CA ILE A 259 5.96 21.44 32.61
C ILE A 259 6.01 22.76 31.80
N ARG A 260 6.14 23.88 32.51
CA ARG A 260 6.31 25.23 31.93
C ARG A 260 7.61 25.39 31.15
N ASP A 261 8.72 24.80 31.59
CA ASP A 261 10.00 24.87 30.85
C ASP A 261 9.93 24.09 29.53
N ILE A 262 9.19 22.99 29.50
CA ILE A 262 8.98 22.19 28.29
C ILE A 262 8.08 22.94 27.32
N ALA A 263 6.92 23.43 27.78
CA ALA A 263 6.04 24.27 26.97
C ALA A 263 6.78 25.51 26.43
N GLN A 264 7.58 26.18 27.25
CA GLN A 264 8.38 27.34 26.83
C GLN A 264 9.53 26.97 25.88
N GLN A 265 10.21 25.83 26.07
CA GLN A 265 11.23 25.35 25.13
C GLN A 265 10.63 25.00 23.78
N ILE A 266 9.43 24.41 23.79
CA ILE A 266 8.67 24.08 22.60
C ILE A 266 8.25 25.37 21.85
N MET A 267 7.71 26.36 22.56
CA MET A 267 7.39 27.68 21.99
C MET A 267 8.65 28.41 21.45
N LYS A 268 9.81 28.26 22.12
CA LYS A 268 11.09 28.87 21.70
C LYS A 268 11.74 28.20 20.49
N ARG A 269 11.50 26.90 20.25
CA ARG A 269 12.10 26.18 19.12
C ARG A 269 11.52 26.59 17.77
N GLY A 270 10.44 27.38 17.75
CA GLY A 270 10.02 28.11 16.57
C GLY A 270 9.67 27.20 15.41
N ASP A 271 8.86 26.17 15.64
CA ASP A 271 8.06 25.61 14.55
C ASP A 271 6.84 26.53 14.37
N PRO A 272 6.81 27.37 13.32
CA PRO A 272 5.84 28.46 13.18
C PRO A 272 4.38 28.00 12.96
N ASN A 273 4.12 26.70 12.87
CA ASN A 273 2.83 26.14 12.49
C ASN A 273 2.14 25.26 13.54
N SER A 274 2.75 24.92 14.68
CA SER A 274 2.21 23.81 15.51
C SER A 274 1.61 24.21 16.86
N ILE A 275 2.12 25.25 17.53
CA ILE A 275 1.75 25.49 18.94
C ILE A 275 1.44 26.95 19.13
N THR A 276 0.14 27.26 19.11
CA THR A 276 -0.32 28.58 19.47
C THR A 276 -0.13 28.79 20.98
N PRO A 277 0.16 30.02 21.44
CA PRO A 277 0.28 30.32 22.87
C PRO A 277 -0.94 29.86 23.67
N GLU A 278 -2.14 29.95 23.08
CA GLU A 278 -3.39 29.53 23.73
C GLU A 278 -3.43 28.01 23.97
N ASN A 279 -2.97 27.21 23.00
CA ASN A 279 -2.88 25.76 23.17
C ASN A 279 -1.81 25.39 24.21
N ALA A 280 -0.69 26.12 24.26
CA ALA A 280 0.34 25.91 25.26
C ALA A 280 -0.19 26.20 26.68
N ASP A 281 -0.88 27.32 26.87
CA ASP A 281 -1.51 27.67 28.14
C ASP A 281 -2.57 26.65 28.56
N ARG A 282 -3.37 26.17 27.59
CA ARG A 282 -4.36 25.12 27.84
C ARG A 282 -3.73 23.80 28.29
N ILE A 283 -2.64 23.38 27.65
CA ILE A 283 -1.89 22.19 28.02
C ILE A 283 -1.31 22.33 29.43
N ILE A 284 -0.72 23.49 29.75
CA ILE A 284 -0.21 23.77 31.10
C ILE A 284 -1.34 23.64 32.13
N GLN A 285 -2.49 24.26 31.87
CA GLN A 285 -3.65 24.18 32.76
C GLN A 285 -4.09 22.73 32.99
N LEU A 286 -4.25 21.94 31.93
CA LEU A 286 -4.67 20.54 32.02
C LEU A 286 -3.69 19.70 32.86
N LEU A 287 -2.39 19.95 32.70
CA LEU A 287 -1.36 19.24 33.46
C LEU A 287 -1.31 19.69 34.92
N GLU A 288 -1.48 20.98 35.22
CA GLU A 288 -1.57 21.51 36.59
C GLU A 288 -2.81 20.98 37.33
N GLU A 289 -3.96 20.88 36.65
CA GLU A 289 -5.19 20.30 37.20
C GLU A 289 -5.02 18.81 37.54
N ARG A 290 -4.35 18.06 36.68
CA ARG A 290 -4.13 16.61 36.88
C ARG A 290 -3.01 16.30 37.86
N TYR A 291 -1.97 17.14 37.92
CA TYR A 291 -0.76 16.95 38.72
C TYR A 291 -0.46 18.16 39.63
N PRO A 292 -1.30 18.44 40.63
CA PRO A 292 -1.21 19.66 41.47
C PRO A 292 -0.02 19.70 42.45
N ARG A 293 0.85 18.69 42.46
CA ARG A 293 1.97 18.56 43.42
C ARG A 293 3.36 18.61 42.77
N TYR A 294 3.47 19.15 41.56
CA TYR A 294 4.74 19.40 40.87
C TYR A 294 4.83 20.85 40.39
#